data_AF-A0A511WPY4-F1
#
_entry.id   AF-A0A511WPY4-F1
#
_cell.length_a   1.000
_cell.length_b   1.000
_cell.length_c   1.000
_cell.angle_alpha   90.00
_cell.angle_beta   90.00
_cell.angle_gamma   90.00
#
_symmetry.space_group_name_H-M   'P 1'
#
loop_
_entity.id
_entity.type
_entity.pdbx_description
1 polymer ?
#
loop_
_entity_poly.entity_id
_entity_poly.type
_entity_poly.pdbx_seq_one_letter_code
_entity_poly.pdbx_strand_id
1 'polypeptide(L)' 'MEVETYLRDMPEFNTDRLTLRKLAFSDLEDVFSFCSNPNVARPMTWEVNESIDATEEF' A
#
# COMPACT_ATOMS: atom_id res chain seq x y z
N MET A 1 3.03 -1.56 -25.10
CA MET A 1 3.88 -1.97 -23.98
C MET A 1 2.97 -2.03 -22.77
N GLU A 2 2.61 -3.22 -22.31
CA GLU A 2 1.64 -3.39 -21.23
C GLU A 2 2.36 -3.33 -19.88
N VAL A 3 2.26 -2.18 -19.20
CA VAL A 3 2.86 -1.95 -17.88
C VAL A 3 2.43 -3.04 -16.88
N GLU A 4 1.19 -3.53 -17.01
CA GLU A 4 0.63 -4.60 -16.19
C GLU A 4 1.47 -5.89 -16.22
N THR A 5 2.01 -6.28 -17.39
CA THR A 5 2.86 -7.47 -17.50
C THR A 5 4.12 -7.35 -16.64
N TYR A 6 4.75 -6.18 -16.65
CA TYR A 6 5.96 -5.93 -15.85
C TYR A 6 5.65 -5.84 -14.34
N LEU A 7 4.49 -5.30 -13.97
CA LEU A 7 4.05 -5.27 -12.57
C LEU A 7 3.67 -6.65 -12.05
N ARG A 8 3.09 -7.52 -12.90
CA ARG A 8 2.70 -8.90 -12.56
C ARG A 8 3.90 -9.78 -12.20
N ASP A 9 5.05 -9.56 -12.81
CA ASP A 9 6.27 -10.33 -12.53
C ASP A 9 7.30 -9.56 -11.70
N MET A 10 6.90 -8.45 -11.07
CA MET A 10 7.80 -7.66 -10.23
C MET A 10 8.36 -8.52 -9.08
N PRO A 11 9.70 -8.63 -8.96
CA PRO A 11 10.34 -9.43 -7.94
C PRO A 11 10.27 -8.76 -6.57
N GLU A 12 10.54 -9.55 -5.53
CA GLU A 12 10.79 -9.01 -4.20
C GLU A 12 12.23 -8.48 -4.10
N PHE A 13 12.40 -7.37 -3.39
CA PHE A 13 13.71 -6.78 -3.15
C PHE A 13 14.06 -6.89 -1.67
N ASN A 14 15.22 -7.46 -1.38
CA ASN A 14 15.72 -7.57 -0.02
C ASN A 14 16.88 -6.60 0.19
N THR A 15 16.86 -5.92 1.32
CA THR A 15 17.95 -5.10 1.83
C THR A 15 18.36 -5.64 3.20
N ASP A 16 19.39 -5.06 3.80
CA ASP A 16 19.85 -5.47 5.14
C ASP A 16 18.76 -5.33 6.23
N ARG A 17 17.72 -4.52 5.99
CA ARG A 17 16.68 -4.21 7.01
C ARG A 17 15.24 -4.43 6.56
N LEU A 18 14.99 -4.52 5.25
CA LEU A 18 13.65 -4.49 4.68
C LEU A 18 13.51 -5.48 3.54
N THR A 19 12.32 -6.07 3.46
CA THR A 19 11.82 -6.79 2.29
C THR A 19 10.74 -5.93 1.63
N LEU A 20 10.98 -5.53 0.38
CA LEU A 20 9.99 -4.87 -0.45
C LEU A 20 9.33 -5.91 -1.34
N ARG A 21 8.04 -6.13 -1.12
CA ARG A 21 7.21 -7.07 -1.87
C ARG A 21 5.92 -6.39 -2.29
N LYS A 22 5.13 -7.08 -3.11
CA LYS A 22 3.76 -6.66 -3.42
C LYS A 22 2.89 -6.70 -2.18
N LEU A 23 1.95 -5.76 -2.11
CA LEU A 23 0.88 -5.78 -1.12
C LEU A 23 0.02 -7.03 -1.32
N ALA A 24 -0.40 -7.62 -0.21
CA ALA A 24 -1.36 -8.70 -0.14
C ALA A 24 -2.50 -8.31 0.81
N PHE A 25 -3.65 -8.98 0.71
CA PHE A 25 -4.79 -8.71 1.60
C PHE A 25 -4.46 -8.94 3.09
N SER A 26 -3.43 -9.72 3.41
CA SER A 26 -2.92 -9.84 4.78
C SER A 26 -2.39 -8.52 5.35
N ASP A 27 -2.09 -7.54 4.51
CA ASP A 27 -1.52 -6.25 4.90
C ASP A 27 -2.61 -5.19 5.12
N LEU A 28 -3.89 -5.53 4.97
CA LEU A 28 -5.01 -4.58 4.99
C LEU A 28 -5.02 -3.74 6.27
N GLU A 29 -4.82 -4.36 7.43
CA GLU A 29 -4.78 -3.65 8.71
C GLU A 29 -3.57 -2.71 8.84
N ASP A 30 -2.40 -3.14 8.35
CA ASP A 30 -1.18 -2.34 8.37
C ASP A 30 -1.30 -1.13 7.43
N VAL A 31 -1.86 -1.34 6.25
CA VAL A 31 -2.16 -0.28 5.27
C VAL A 31 -3.19 0.68 5.84
N PHE A 32 -4.29 0.18 6.43
CA PHE A 32 -5.29 1.04 7.07
C PHE A 32 -4.67 1.90 8.16
N SER A 33 -3.83 1.33 9.03
CA SER A 33 -3.12 2.06 10.09
C SER A 33 -2.22 3.18 9.52
N PHE A 34 -1.50 2.89 8.43
CA PHE A 34 -0.69 3.89 7.73
C PHE A 34 -1.54 5.02 7.12
N CYS A 35 -2.61 4.65 6.42
CA CYS A 35 -3.55 5.54 5.74
C CYS A 35 -4.39 6.39 6.71
N SER A 36 -4.64 5.89 7.92
CA SER A 36 -5.41 6.58 8.96
C SER A 36 -4.62 7.70 9.65
N ASN A 37 -3.32 7.82 9.41
CA ASN A 37 -2.50 8.86 10.02
C ASN A 37 -2.68 10.20 9.27
N PRO A 38 -3.23 11.25 9.92
CA PRO A 38 -3.45 12.53 9.24
C PRO A 38 -2.17 13.18 8.72
N ASN A 39 -1.01 12.89 9.33
CA ASN A 39 0.26 13.42 8.84
C ASN A 39 0.72 12.74 7.54
N VAL A 40 0.29 11.49 7.30
CA VAL A 40 0.56 10.74 6.07
C VAL A 40 -0.39 11.18 4.96
N ALA A 41 -1.68 11.33 5.25
CA ALA A 41 -2.68 11.74 4.26
C ALA A 41 -2.57 13.22 3.86
N ARG A 42 -2.18 14.11 4.79
CA ARG A 42 -2.10 15.56 4.55
C ARG A 42 -1.38 16.00 3.26
N PRO A 43 -0.20 15.45 2.90
CA PRO A 43 0.47 15.82 1.65
C PRO A 43 -0.08 15.10 0.40
N MET A 44 -1.04 14.19 0.54
CA MET A 44 -1.54 13.36 -0.54
C MET A 44 -2.77 13.96 -1.22
N THR A 45 -3.20 13.34 -2.32
CA THR A 45 -4.42 13.72 -3.06
C THR A 45 -5.69 13.06 -2.55
N TRP A 46 -5.61 12.28 -1.46
CA TRP A 46 -6.69 11.50 -0.87
C TRP A 46 -6.85 11.87 0.61
N GLU A 47 -8.06 11.69 1.13
CA GLU A 47 -8.41 11.97 2.53
C GLU A 47 -7.90 10.88 3.47
N VAL A 48 -7.92 11.15 4.77
CA VAL A 48 -7.61 10.14 5.79
C VAL A 48 -8.62 8.99 5.69
N ASN A 49 -8.14 7.75 5.64
CA ASN A 49 -9.04 6.61 5.69
C ASN A 49 -9.68 6.50 7.07
N GLU A 50 -11.02 6.60 7.13
CA GLU A 50 -11.78 6.55 8.38
C GLU A 50 -12.25 5.13 8.75
N SER A 51 -12.21 4.18 7.80
CA SER A 51 -12.59 2.78 8.01
C SER A 51 -11.69 1.81 7.24
N ILE A 52 -11.67 0.56 7.72
CA ILE A 52 -10.99 -0.54 7.03
C ILE A 52 -11.62 -0.83 5.67
N ASP A 53 -12.95 -0.73 5.57
CA ASP A 53 -13.70 -0.91 4.32
C ASP A 53 -13.26 0.12 3.26
N ALA A 54 -13.05 1.38 3.66
CA ALA A 54 -12.53 2.41 2.76
C ALA A 54 -11.09 2.10 2.28
N THR A 55 -10.33 1.31 3.03
CA THR A 55 -9.00 0.85 2.62
C THR A 55 -9.09 -0.36 1.69
N GLU A 56 -10.10 -1.21 1.85
CA GLU A 56 -10.35 -2.36 0.97
C GLU A 56 -10.87 -1.94 -0.42
N GLU A 57 -11.63 -0.84 -0.50
CA GLU A 57 -12.19 -0.33 -1.77
C GLU A 57 -11.19 0.39 -2.67
N PHE A 58 -10.01 0.78 -2.15
CA PHE A 58 -8.97 1.54 -2.85
C PHE A 58 -7.96 0.67 -3.60
#